data_AF-A0A3T1APW5-F1
#
_entry.id   AF-A0A3T1APW5-F1
#
_cell.length_a   1.000
_cell.length_b   1.000
_cell.length_c   1.000
_cell.angle_alpha   90.00
_cell.angle_beta   90.00
_cell.angle_gamma   90.00
#
_symmetry.space_group_name_H-M   'P 1'
#
loop_
_entity.id
_entity.type
_entity.pdbx_description
1 polymer ?
#
loop_
_entity_poly.entity_id
_entity_poly.type
_entity_poly.pdbx_seq_one_letter_code
_entity_poly.pdbx_strand_id
1 'polypeptide(L)'
;MIQRREYDPAWRVHAADCPDAPPGAFVTTARAVYEAFPHDRPHRCLTKGYVSRNGAVVREQIHYEPHDWVPSTIVPADAIRALCRTCRGTRCANRGGPPVQVLPQTPSGLIIGRS
;
A
#
# COMPACT_ATOMS: atom_id res chain seq x y z
N MET A 1 -21.58 11.44 10.61
CA MET A 1 -20.28 11.80 11.24
C MET A 1 -19.21 10.92 10.63
N ILE A 2 -18.05 11.47 10.27
CA ILE A 2 -16.94 10.67 9.73
C ILE A 2 -16.16 10.12 10.93
N GLN A 3 -16.02 8.80 11.03
CA GLN A 3 -15.20 8.17 12.06
C GLN A 3 -13.72 8.45 11.73
N ARG A 4 -12.99 9.09 12.63
CA ARG A 4 -11.57 9.35 12.44
C ARG A 4 -10.78 8.07 12.64
N ARG A 5 -9.81 7.81 11.75
CA ARG A 5 -8.93 6.64 11.76
C ARG A 5 -7.47 7.01 11.64
N GLU A 6 -6.64 6.03 11.91
CA GLU A 6 -5.21 6.07 11.67
C GLU A 6 -4.87 5.55 10.28
N TYR A 7 -3.77 6.06 9.77
CA TYR A 7 -3.18 5.66 8.51
C TYR A 7 -1.81 5.06 8.77
N ASP A 8 -1.62 3.87 8.23
CA ASP A 8 -0.32 3.23 8.15
C ASP A 8 0.60 3.99 7.19
N PRO A 9 1.92 3.74 7.23
CA PRO A 9 2.84 4.20 6.20
C PRO A 9 2.36 3.82 4.79
N ALA A 10 2.42 4.76 3.87
CA ALA A 10 2.02 4.58 2.48
C ALA A 10 2.87 3.53 1.77
N TRP A 11 2.22 2.75 0.91
CA TRP A 11 2.86 1.78 0.04
C TRP A 11 3.20 2.43 -1.31
N ARG A 12 4.07 1.77 -2.09
CA ARG A 12 4.31 2.12 -3.48
C ARG A 12 3.39 1.29 -4.37
N VAL A 13 2.68 1.94 -5.29
CA VAL A 13 1.80 1.25 -6.24
C VAL A 13 2.50 1.17 -7.59
N HIS A 14 2.54 0.00 -8.18
CA HIS A 14 3.08 -0.25 -9.52
C HIS A 14 2.00 -0.80 -10.45
N ALA A 15 2.18 -0.62 -11.75
CA ALA A 15 1.51 -1.45 -12.75
C ALA A 15 1.93 -2.93 -12.55
N ALA A 16 1.03 -3.88 -12.76
CA ALA A 16 1.31 -5.29 -12.53
C ALA A 16 2.40 -5.86 -13.46
N ASP A 17 2.58 -5.25 -14.63
CA ASP A 17 3.60 -5.55 -15.63
C ASP A 17 4.89 -4.72 -15.46
N CYS A 18 5.04 -4.00 -14.34
CA CYS A 18 6.23 -3.20 -14.10
C CYS A 18 7.44 -4.10 -13.77
N PRO A 19 8.59 -3.93 -14.45
CA PRO A 19 9.80 -4.72 -14.18
C PRO A 19 10.42 -4.42 -12.81
N ASP A 20 10.10 -3.25 -12.24
CA ASP A 20 10.58 -2.83 -10.91
C ASP A 20 9.65 -3.31 -9.77
N ALA A 21 8.55 -4.02 -10.09
CA ALA A 21 7.63 -4.49 -9.08
C ALA A 21 8.16 -5.77 -8.38
N PRO A 22 7.98 -5.90 -7.05
CA PRO A 22 8.40 -7.09 -6.33
C PRO A 22 7.58 -8.33 -6.74
N PRO A 23 8.21 -9.51 -6.83
CA PRO A 23 7.51 -10.76 -7.14
C PRO A 23 6.55 -11.14 -5.99
N GLY A 24 5.40 -11.73 -6.34
CA GLY A 24 4.41 -12.21 -5.37
C GLY A 24 3.57 -11.12 -4.69
N ALA A 25 3.64 -9.88 -5.18
CA ALA A 25 2.83 -8.78 -4.66
C ALA A 25 1.34 -8.96 -4.96
N PHE A 26 0.48 -8.48 -4.05
CA PHE A 26 -0.97 -8.53 -4.21
C PHE A 26 -1.40 -7.73 -5.45
N VAL A 27 -2.00 -8.41 -6.43
CA VAL A 27 -2.52 -7.80 -7.67
C VAL A 27 -3.99 -7.44 -7.51
N THR A 28 -4.37 -6.22 -7.84
CA THR A 28 -5.78 -5.79 -7.91
C THR A 28 -5.95 -4.70 -8.98
N THR A 29 -7.10 -4.04 -9.08
CA THR A 29 -7.32 -2.97 -10.07
C THR A 29 -6.90 -1.60 -9.52
N ALA A 30 -6.47 -0.70 -10.40
CA ALA A 30 -6.07 0.66 -10.02
C ALA A 30 -7.17 1.38 -9.21
N ARG A 31 -8.42 1.28 -9.65
CA ARG A 31 -9.57 1.90 -8.96
C ARG A 31 -9.73 1.38 -7.53
N ALA A 32 -9.66 0.06 -7.33
CA ALA A 32 -9.76 -0.52 -6.00
C ALA A 32 -8.65 -0.03 -5.06
N VAL A 33 -7.42 0.12 -5.56
CA VAL A 33 -6.31 0.69 -4.76
C VAL A 33 -6.55 2.14 -4.41
N TYR A 34 -6.95 2.99 -5.37
CA TYR A 34 -7.15 4.42 -5.09
C TYR A 34 -8.36 4.69 -4.18
N GLU A 35 -9.39 3.84 -4.23
CA GLU A 35 -10.54 3.92 -3.32
C GLU A 35 -10.17 3.47 -1.90
N ALA A 36 -9.45 2.35 -1.76
CA ALA A 36 -9.11 1.80 -0.44
C ALA A 36 -7.90 2.52 0.22
N PHE A 37 -6.93 2.94 -0.58
CA PHE A 37 -5.62 3.45 -0.14
C PHE A 37 -5.23 4.75 -0.87
N PRO A 38 -6.02 5.84 -0.72
CA PRO A 38 -5.82 7.08 -1.47
C PRO A 38 -4.50 7.82 -1.17
N HIS A 39 -3.80 7.43 -0.10
CA HIS A 39 -2.56 8.06 0.36
C HIS A 39 -1.29 7.37 -0.17
N ASP A 40 -1.43 6.21 -0.81
CA ASP A 40 -0.32 5.47 -1.40
C ASP A 40 0.43 6.29 -2.47
N ARG A 41 1.67 5.91 -2.72
CA ARG A 41 2.56 6.61 -3.65
C ARG A 41 2.58 5.89 -5.00
N PRO A 42 2.13 6.51 -6.10
CA PRO A 42 2.26 5.90 -7.40
C PRO A 42 3.74 5.83 -7.80
N HIS A 43 4.16 4.69 -8.34
CA HIS A 43 5.42 4.57 -9.04
C HIS A 43 5.33 5.23 -10.43
N ARG A 44 6.48 5.58 -11.01
CA ARG A 44 6.57 6.19 -12.35
C ARG A 44 5.96 5.34 -13.47
N CYS A 45 5.82 4.02 -13.29
CA CYS A 45 5.17 3.14 -14.25
C CYS A 45 3.65 3.33 -14.33
N LEU A 46 3.02 3.90 -13.29
CA LEU A 46 1.58 4.18 -13.29
C LEU A 46 1.28 5.49 -14.01
N THR A 47 1.16 5.38 -15.33
CA THR A 47 0.74 6.51 -16.17
C THR A 47 -0.76 6.79 -16.01
N LYS A 48 -1.17 8.03 -16.32
CA LYS A 48 -2.60 8.42 -16.34
C LYS A 48 -3.42 7.47 -17.21
N GLY A 49 -2.91 7.10 -18.39
CA GLY A 49 -3.59 6.18 -19.31
C GLY A 49 -3.72 4.76 -18.78
N TYR A 50 -2.82 4.30 -17.91
CA TYR A 50 -2.94 3.01 -17.22
C TYR A 50 -4.06 3.03 -16.19
N VAL A 51 -4.08 4.09 -15.36
CA VAL A 51 -5.09 4.28 -14.32
C VAL A 51 -6.48 4.47 -14.94
N SER A 52 -6.61 5.25 -16.01
CA SER A 52 -7.89 5.46 -16.71
C SER A 52 -8.49 4.19 -17.31
N ARG A 53 -7.65 3.21 -17.67
CA ARG A 53 -8.09 1.89 -18.15
C ARG A 53 -8.38 0.90 -17.02
N ASN A 54 -8.29 1.35 -15.77
CA ASN A 54 -8.42 0.51 -14.59
C ASN A 54 -7.49 -0.72 -14.61
N GLY A 55 -6.24 -0.53 -15.08
CA GLY A 55 -5.28 -1.60 -15.22
C GLY A 55 -4.94 -2.31 -13.90
N ALA A 56 -4.36 -3.50 -14.01
CA ALA A 56 -3.93 -4.29 -12.86
C ALA A 56 -2.72 -3.65 -12.18
N VAL A 57 -2.74 -3.54 -10.86
CA VAL A 57 -1.69 -2.89 -10.08
C VAL A 57 -1.25 -3.78 -8.95
N VAL A 58 -0.03 -3.56 -8.48
CA VAL A 58 0.55 -4.23 -7.32
C VAL A 58 1.02 -3.21 -6.29
N ARG A 59 0.94 -3.57 -5.02
CA ARG A 59 1.40 -2.73 -3.90
C ARG A 59 2.68 -3.30 -3.31
N GLU A 60 3.73 -2.48 -3.28
CA GLU A 60 5.02 -2.74 -2.66
C GLU A 60 5.10 -1.99 -1.33
N GLN A 61 5.48 -2.71 -0.27
CA GLN A 61 5.72 -2.08 1.02
C GLN A 61 7.00 -1.24 0.96
N ILE A 62 6.92 0.05 1.28
CA ILE A 62 8.10 0.90 1.40
C ILE A 62 8.68 0.72 2.80
N HIS A 63 9.97 0.37 2.87
CA HIS A 63 10.72 0.46 4.12
C HIS A 63 11.06 1.94 4.37
N TYR A 64 10.49 2.51 5.43
CA TYR A 64 10.83 3.85 5.89
C TYR A 64 11.77 3.71 7.07
N GLU A 65 12.97 4.30 6.97
CA GLU A 65 13.86 4.45 8.12
C GLU A 65 13.14 5.15 9.27
N PRO A 66 13.48 4.84 10.54
CA PRO A 66 12.94 5.57 11.69
C PRO A 66 13.09 7.08 11.49
N HIS A 67 11.99 7.81 11.67
CA HIS A 67 11.96 9.25 11.47
C HIS A 67 10.92 9.90 12.36
N ASP A 68 11.19 11.15 12.72
CA ASP A 68 10.22 11.94 13.45
C ASP A 68 8.98 12.21 12.61
N TRP A 69 7.85 12.39 13.30
CA TRP A 69 6.63 12.80 12.65
C TRP A 69 6.73 14.29 12.29
N VAL A 70 6.62 14.56 10.99
CA VAL A 70 6.56 15.93 10.45
C VAL A 70 5.24 16.06 9.69
N PRO A 71 4.37 17.03 10.04
CA PRO A 71 3.07 17.18 9.38
C PRO A 71 3.24 17.49 7.88
N SER A 72 2.42 16.85 7.05
CA SER A 72 2.23 17.23 5.65
C SER A 72 1.00 18.13 5.48
N THR A 73 0.83 18.67 4.27
CA THR A 73 -0.39 19.36 3.85
C THR A 73 -1.54 18.41 3.50
N ILE A 74 -1.32 17.10 3.52
CA ILE A 74 -2.32 16.09 3.18
C ILE A 74 -3.08 15.71 4.45
N VAL A 75 -4.38 16.05 4.47
CA VAL A 75 -5.28 15.80 5.60
C VAL A 75 -6.56 15.13 5.08
N PRO A 76 -6.60 13.79 5.00
CA PRO A 76 -7.84 13.08 4.69
C PRO A 76 -8.93 13.43 5.70
N ALA A 77 -10.18 13.56 5.25
CA ALA A 77 -11.30 14.01 6.10
C ALA A 77 -11.57 13.06 7.28
N ASP A 78 -11.23 11.80 7.11
CA ASP A 78 -11.31 10.70 8.06
C ASP A 78 -10.00 10.44 8.81
N ALA A 79 -8.95 11.25 8.64
CA ALA A 79 -7.71 11.09 9.40
C ALA A 79 -7.81 11.73 10.79
N ILE A 80 -7.21 11.07 11.79
CA ILE A 80 -7.10 11.63 13.15
C ILE A 80 -6.20 12.88 13.22
N ARG A 81 -5.28 13.04 12.26
CA ARG A 81 -4.33 14.17 12.11
C ARG A 81 -3.80 14.20 10.67
N ALA A 82 -3.02 15.24 10.34
CA ALA A 82 -2.30 15.29 9.06
C ALA A 82 -1.38 14.08 8.86
N LEU A 83 -1.24 13.63 7.62
CA LEU A 83 -0.31 12.55 7.29
C LEU A 83 1.14 13.03 7.46
N CYS A 84 2.07 12.12 7.77
CA CYS A 84 3.49 12.47 7.85
C CYS A 84 4.06 12.81 6.46
N ARG A 85 4.90 13.83 6.38
CA ARG A 85 5.60 14.24 5.14
C ARG A 85 6.46 13.12 4.55
N THR A 86 7.04 12.29 5.41
CA THR A 86 7.95 11.20 5.03
C THR A 86 7.18 9.93 4.68
N CYS A 87 6.48 9.32 5.65
CA CYS A 87 5.83 8.04 5.42
C CYS A 87 4.36 8.11 4.97
N ARG A 88 3.73 9.29 5.00
CA ARG A 88 2.28 9.47 4.79
C ARG A 88 1.36 8.67 5.73
N GLY A 89 1.89 8.12 6.82
CA GLY A 89 1.08 7.59 7.92
C GLY A 89 0.73 8.67 8.94
N THR A 90 -0.30 8.43 9.75
CA THR A 90 -0.59 9.26 10.95
C THR A 90 0.24 8.82 12.15
N ARG A 91 0.84 7.63 12.09
CA ARG A 91 1.83 7.12 13.04
C ARG A 91 3.18 6.97 12.31
N CYS A 92 4.25 7.48 12.92
CA CYS A 92 5.61 7.19 12.48
C CYS A 92 6.10 5.95 13.21
N ALA A 93 6.87 5.11 12.51
CA ALA A 93 7.42 3.86 13.02
C ALA A 93 8.53 4.06 14.08
N ASN A 94 8.55 5.18 14.80
CA ASN A 94 9.52 5.46 15.87
C ASN A 94 9.32 4.61 17.15
N ARG A 95 8.49 3.57 17.10
CA ARG A 95 8.50 2.47 18.08
C ARG A 95 8.27 1.19 17.30
N GLY A 96 9.22 0.26 17.37
CA GLY A 96 9.24 -0.99 16.62
C GLY A 96 7.91 -1.73 16.66
N GLY A 97 7.10 -1.52 15.61
CA GLY A 97 6.07 -2.47 15.25
C GLY A 97 6.78 -3.69 14.67
N PRO A 98 6.40 -4.92 15.04
CA PRO A 98 7.04 -6.11 14.49
C PRO A 98 6.94 -6.10 12.96
N PRO A 99 7.89 -6.70 12.24
CA PRO A 99 7.69 -6.98 10.83
C PRO A 99 6.36 -7.74 10.70
N VAL A 100 5.39 -7.17 9.98
CA VAL A 100 4.16 -7.89 9.67
C VAL A 100 4.60 -9.09 8.84
N GLN A 101 4.37 -10.27 9.41
CA GLN A 101 4.62 -11.55 8.78
C GLN A 101 4.00 -11.54 7.38
N VAL A 102 4.81 -11.88 6.38
CA VAL A 102 4.33 -12.32 5.08
C VAL A 102 3.31 -13.42 5.38
N LEU A 103 2.02 -13.15 5.21
CA LEU A 103 1.01 -14.20 5.27
C LEU A 103 1.43 -15.24 4.23
N PRO A 104 1.70 -16.50 4.63
CA PRO A 104 2.04 -17.52 3.66
C PRO A 104 0.90 -17.62 2.67
N GLN A 105 1.21 -17.39 1.40
CA GLN A 105 0.30 -17.68 0.31
C GLN A 105 -0.07 -19.15 0.47
N THR A 106 -1.33 -19.45 0.77
CA THR A 106 -1.82 -20.82 0.73
C THR A 106 -1.75 -21.22 -0.74
N PRO A 107 -0.90 -22.18 -1.16
CA PRO A 107 -1.03 -22.69 -2.51
C PRO A 107 -2.37 -23.42 -2.56
N SER A 108 -3.32 -22.84 -3.29
CA SER A 108 -4.49 -23.58 -3.75
C SER A 108 -3.99 -24.72 -4.62
N GLY A 109 -4.12 -25.94 -4.11
CA GLY A 109 -4.08 -27.16 -4.91
C GLY A 109 -2.87 -28.04 -4.71
N LEU A 110 -3.00 -29.03 -3.82
CA LEU A 110 -2.55 -30.40 -4.09
C LEU A 110 -3.22 -31.38 -3.11
N ILE A 111 -4.35 -31.97 -3.51
CA ILE A 111 -4.66 -33.34 -3.06
C ILE A 111 -4.63 -34.20 -4.32
N ILE A 112 -3.42 -34.68 -4.62
CA ILE A 112 -3.24 -35.88 -5.41
C ILE A 112 -3.33 -37.05 -4.41
N GLY A 113 -4.26 -37.96 -4.63
CA GLY A 113 -3.97 -39.39 -4.45
C GLY A 113 -4.78 -40.19 -3.43
N ARG A 114 -5.57 -41.12 -4.00
CA ARG A 114 -5.69 -42.54 -3.65
C ARG A 114 -6.51 -42.96 -2.42
N SER A 115 -7.59 -43.70 -2.70
CA SER A 115 -7.58 -45.17 -2.60
C SER A 115 -8.55 -45.76 -3.62
#